data_AF-A0A1Q7PB05-F1
#
_entry.id   AF-A0A1Q7PB05-F1
#
_cell.length_a   1.000
_cell.length_b   1.000
_cell.length_c   1.000
_cell.angle_alpha   90.00
_cell.angle_beta   90.00
_cell.angle_gamma   90.00
#
_symmetry.space_group_name_H-M   'P 1'
#
loop_
_entity.id
_entity.type
_entity.pdbx_description
1 polymer ?
#
loop_
_entity_poly.entity_id
_entity_poly.type
_entity_poly.pdbx_seq_one_letter_code
_entity_poly.pdbx_strand_id
1 'polypeptide(L)'
;MLVLGTLGTPGPTSAEKPCDDYPESKRKRCETVWKRINADAASEMAQFGRTQLKRRQEGTISQEQHLRENMAFIKHSAEKRLELLSEQMGKK
;
A
#
# COMPACT_ATOMS: atom_id res chain seq x y z
N MET A 1 26.64 -10.83 32.17
CA MET A 1 25.66 -11.41 31.23
C MET A 1 24.94 -10.26 30.55
N LEU A 2 25.14 -10.06 29.24
CA LEU A 2 24.29 -9.14 28.46
C LEU A 2 23.07 -9.92 27.98
N VAL A 3 21.89 -9.48 28.41
CA VAL A 3 20.61 -9.98 27.90
C VAL A 3 20.42 -9.32 26.53
N LEU A 4 20.56 -10.10 25.45
CA LEU A 4 20.14 -9.71 24.11
C LEU A 4 18.62 -9.53 24.13
N GLY A 5 18.15 -8.28 24.17
CA GLY A 5 16.77 -7.95 23.89
C GLY A 5 16.49 -8.23 22.42
N THR A 6 15.70 -9.26 22.14
CA THR A 6 15.10 -9.45 20.82
C THR A 6 14.12 -8.30 20.58
N LEU A 7 14.54 -7.31 19.81
CA LEU A 7 13.63 -6.37 19.17
C LEU A 7 12.70 -7.21 18.28
N GLY A 8 11.53 -7.55 18.81
CA GLY A 8 10.48 -8.20 18.04
C GLY A 8 10.09 -7.26 16.91
N THR A 9 10.36 -7.67 15.68
CA THR A 9 9.87 -6.99 14.48
C THR A 9 8.35 -6.89 14.61
N PRO A 10 7.73 -5.70 14.51
CA PRO A 10 6.28 -5.60 14.48
C PRO A 10 5.76 -6.53 13.38
N GLY A 11 4.80 -7.38 13.74
CA GLY A 11 4.14 -8.25 12.76
C GLY A 11 3.48 -7.42 11.66
N PRO A 12 3.30 -7.99 10.47
CA PRO A 12 2.67 -7.29 9.37
C PRO A 12 1.28 -6.81 9.80
N THR A 13 1.03 -5.53 9.60
CA THR A 13 -0.26 -4.90 9.82
C THR A 13 -1.32 -5.51 8.88
N SER A 14 -2.61 -5.35 9.22
CA SER A 14 -3.71 -5.75 8.32
C SER A 14 -3.57 -5.12 6.91
N ALA A 15 -2.97 -3.94 6.79
CA ALA A 15 -2.65 -3.35 5.48
C ALA A 15 -1.56 -4.11 4.69
N GLU A 16 -0.64 -4.79 5.37
CA GLU A 16 0.42 -5.59 4.75
C GLU A 16 -0.05 -7.00 4.37
N LYS A 17 -1.04 -7.54 5.10
CA LYS A 17 -1.66 -8.85 4.81
C LYS A 17 -3.19 -8.79 4.91
N PRO A 18 -3.88 -8.07 4.02
CA PRO A 18 -5.32 -7.84 4.15
C PRO A 18 -6.17 -9.10 3.92
N CYS A 19 -5.56 -10.16 3.38
CA CYS A 19 -6.23 -11.45 3.21
C CYS A 19 -6.24 -12.32 4.47
N ASP A 20 -5.43 -12.00 5.47
CA ASP A 20 -5.42 -12.74 6.75
C ASP A 20 -6.71 -12.49 7.55
N ASP A 21 -7.41 -11.37 7.29
CA ASP A 21 -8.69 -10.99 7.90
C ASP A 21 -9.89 -11.81 7.38
N TYR A 22 -9.70 -12.61 6.32
CA TYR A 22 -10.76 -13.44 5.75
C TYR A 22 -10.64 -14.91 6.20
N PRO A 23 -11.77 -15.64 6.33
CA PRO A 23 -11.76 -17.08 6.59
C PRO A 23 -10.92 -17.85 5.57
N GLU A 24 -10.34 -18.98 5.98
CA GLU A 24 -9.46 -19.80 5.14
C GLU A 24 -10.09 -20.16 3.78
N SER A 25 -11.38 -20.50 3.79
CA SER A 25 -12.15 -20.82 2.57
C SER A 25 -12.23 -19.68 1.55
N LYS A 26 -11.96 -18.43 1.97
CA LYS A 26 -11.99 -17.22 1.13
C LYS A 26 -10.60 -16.67 0.82
N ARG A 27 -9.52 -17.15 1.46
CA ARG A 27 -8.15 -16.60 1.32
C ARG A 27 -7.66 -16.59 -0.12
N LYS A 28 -7.77 -17.71 -0.83
CA LYS A 28 -7.33 -17.82 -2.23
C LYS A 28 -8.05 -16.83 -3.16
N ARG A 29 -9.35 -16.59 -2.93
CA ARG A 29 -10.12 -15.57 -3.66
C ARG A 29 -9.61 -14.17 -3.31
N CYS A 30 -9.41 -13.88 -2.02
CA CYS A 30 -8.86 -12.60 -1.60
C CYS A 30 -7.50 -12.32 -2.26
N GLU A 31 -6.56 -13.28 -2.23
CA GLU A 31 -5.23 -13.10 -2.82
C GLU A 31 -5.29 -12.81 -4.32
N THR A 32 -6.19 -13.50 -5.03
CA THR A 32 -6.42 -13.29 -6.47
C THR A 32 -6.94 -11.88 -6.75
N VAL A 33 -7.95 -11.44 -5.99
CA VAL A 33 -8.53 -10.09 -6.09
C VAL A 33 -7.50 -9.03 -5.72
N TRP A 34 -6.78 -9.24 -4.62
CA TRP A 34 -5.76 -8.33 -4.12
C TRP A 34 -4.62 -8.16 -5.12
N LYS A 35 -4.15 -9.25 -5.73
CA LYS A 35 -3.13 -9.20 -6.78
C LYS A 35 -3.58 -8.35 -7.97
N ARG A 36 -4.83 -8.51 -8.40
CA ARG A 36 -5.41 -7.71 -9.49
C ARG A 36 -5.52 -6.23 -9.11
N ILE A 37 -6.07 -5.91 -7.94
CA ILE A 37 -6.18 -4.53 -7.45
C ILE A 37 -4.82 -3.83 -7.42
N ASN A 38 -3.77 -4.52 -6.96
CA ASN A 38 -2.42 -3.98 -6.95
C ASN A 38 -1.83 -3.81 -8.35
N ALA A 39 -2.10 -4.74 -9.27
CA ALA A 39 -1.66 -4.61 -10.65
C ALA A 39 -2.31 -3.38 -11.33
N ASP A 40 -3.61 -3.17 -11.11
CA ASP A 40 -4.35 -2.02 -11.65
C ASP A 40 -3.81 -0.69 -11.08
N ALA A 41 -3.45 -0.66 -9.79
CA ALA A 41 -2.88 0.51 -9.14
C ALA A 41 -1.42 0.82 -9.56
N ALA A 42 -0.68 -0.15 -10.09
CA ALA A 42 0.75 0.00 -10.39
C ALA A 42 1.02 1.13 -11.40
N SER A 43 0.16 1.28 -12.41
CA SER A 43 0.31 2.34 -13.41
C SER A 43 0.11 3.74 -12.80
N GLU A 44 -0.91 3.91 -11.95
CA GLU A 44 -1.20 5.16 -11.23
C GLU A 44 -0.02 5.56 -10.33
N MET A 45 0.50 4.61 -9.56
CA MET A 45 1.67 4.82 -8.68
C MET A 45 2.92 5.21 -9.48
N ALA A 46 3.18 4.54 -10.61
CA ALA A 46 4.32 4.84 -11.46
C ALA A 46 4.19 6.23 -12.11
N GLN A 47 2.99 6.61 -12.54
CA GLN A 47 2.73 7.93 -13.09
C GLN A 47 2.93 9.03 -12.05
N PHE A 48 2.40 8.84 -10.84
CA PHE A 48 2.62 9.77 -9.74
C PHE A 48 4.11 9.95 -9.44
N GLY A 49 4.87 8.86 -9.32
CA GLY A 49 6.31 8.90 -9.07
C GLY A 49 7.10 9.65 -10.16
N ARG A 50 6.79 9.41 -11.45
CA ARG A 50 7.41 10.15 -12.57
C ARG A 50 7.08 11.65 -12.52
N THR A 51 5.83 12.00 -12.24
CA THR A 51 5.40 13.39 -12.10
C THR A 51 6.12 14.09 -10.94
N GLN A 52 6.22 13.43 -9.79
CA GLN A 52 6.95 13.94 -8.63
C GLN A 52 8.44 14.16 -8.93
N LEU A 53 9.09 13.19 -9.60
CA LEU A 53 10.49 13.31 -10.01
C LEU A 53 10.71 14.49 -10.94
N LYS A 54 9.87 14.64 -11.98
CA LYS A 54 9.93 15.77 -12.91
C LYS A 54 9.78 17.10 -12.17
N ARG A 55 8.77 17.24 -11.31
CA ARG A 55 8.56 18.47 -10.51
C ARG A 55 9.75 18.78 -9.59
N ARG A 56 10.45 17.77 -9.06
CA ARG A 56 11.67 17.96 -8.27
C ARG A 56 12.85 18.42 -9.12
N GLN A 57 13.00 17.88 -10.33
CA GLN A 57 14.06 18.26 -11.26
C GLN A 57 13.88 19.67 -11.82
N GLU A 58 12.62 20.09 -12.04
CA GLU A 58 12.27 21.43 -12.52
C GLU A 58 12.30 22.50 -11.40
N GLY A 59 12.52 22.10 -10.14
CA GLY A 59 12.47 23.03 -8.99
C GLY A 59 11.06 23.50 -8.61
N THR A 60 10.01 22.93 -9.23
CA THR A 60 8.60 23.26 -8.99
C THR A 60 8.13 22.87 -7.58
N ILE A 61 8.79 21.90 -6.94
CA ILE A 61 8.53 21.52 -5.54
C ILE A 61 9.81 21.35 -4.74
N SER A 62 9.75 21.68 -3.46
CA SER A 62 10.83 21.43 -2.51
C SER A 62 10.94 19.95 -2.14
N GLN A 63 12.04 19.58 -1.48
CA GLN A 63 12.20 18.24 -0.93
C GLN A 63 11.14 17.88 0.09
N GLU A 64 10.84 18.81 0.98
CA GLU A 64 9.84 18.61 2.02
C GLU A 64 8.44 18.44 1.42
N GLN A 65 8.09 19.25 0.43
CA GLN A 65 6.82 19.13 -0.27
C GLN A 65 6.68 17.77 -0.97
N HIS A 66 7.73 17.31 -1.65
CA HIS A 66 7.75 15.99 -2.26
C HIS A 66 7.53 14.86 -1.25
N LEU A 67 8.19 14.91 -0.08
CA LEU A 67 8.00 13.91 0.97
C LEU A 67 6.56 13.90 1.48
N ARG A 68 5.99 15.07 1.79
CA ARG A 68 4.60 15.18 2.26
C ARG A 68 3.61 14.66 1.22
N GLU A 69 3.75 15.06 -0.04
CA GLU A 69 2.87 14.63 -1.12
C GLU A 69 3.00 13.12 -1.40
N ASN A 70 4.21 12.56 -1.38
CA ASN A 70 4.41 11.11 -1.50
C ASN A 70 3.72 10.35 -0.38
N MET A 71 3.88 10.78 0.87
CA MET A 71 3.26 10.11 2.01
C MET A 71 1.73 10.16 1.93
N ALA A 72 1.17 11.32 1.55
CA ALA A 72 -0.26 11.47 1.34
C ALA A 72 -0.78 10.54 0.23
N PHE A 73 -0.06 10.47 -0.90
CA PHE A 73 -0.43 9.58 -2.01
C PHE A 73 -0.35 8.10 -1.62
N ILE A 74 0.71 7.66 -0.94
CA ILE A 74 0.86 6.26 -0.49
C ILE A 74 -0.28 5.87 0.44
N LYS A 75 -0.61 6.73 1.41
CA LYS A 75 -1.73 6.50 2.33
C LYS A 75 -3.05 6.36 1.57
N HIS A 76 -3.39 7.36 0.74
CA HIS A 76 -4.63 7.35 -0.02
C HIS A 76 -4.73 6.15 -0.97
N SER A 77 -3.64 5.79 -1.65
CA SER A 77 -3.59 4.62 -2.52
C SER A 77 -3.77 3.31 -1.76
N ALA A 78 -3.22 3.18 -0.54
CA ALA A 78 -3.46 2.02 0.30
C ALA A 78 -4.93 1.91 0.74
N GLU A 79 -5.51 3.01 1.22
CA GLU A 79 -6.92 3.08 1.64
C GLU A 79 -7.87 2.70 0.49
N LYS A 80 -7.69 3.31 -0.69
CA LYS A 80 -8.46 3.00 -1.91
C LYS A 80 -8.40 1.52 -2.27
N ARG A 81 -7.22 0.91 -2.21
CA ARG A 81 -7.05 -0.52 -2.53
C ARG A 81 -7.73 -1.43 -1.51
N LEU A 82 -7.66 -1.09 -0.22
CA LEU A 82 -8.35 -1.85 0.84
C LEU A 82 -9.88 -1.75 0.73
N GLU A 83 -10.40 -0.56 0.41
CA GLU A 83 -11.82 -0.34 0.14
C GLU A 83 -12.30 -1.21 -1.03
N LEU A 84 -11.59 -1.14 -2.17
CA LEU A 84 -11.89 -1.98 -3.34
C LEU A 84 -11.82 -3.48 -3.01
N LEU A 85 -10.87 -3.91 -2.17
CA LEU A 85 -10.79 -5.31 -1.75
C LEU A 85 -12.04 -5.71 -0.96
N SER A 86 -12.45 -4.89 0.01
CA SER A 86 -13.65 -5.11 0.83
C SER A 86 -14.90 -5.23 -0.05
N GLU A 87 -15.08 -4.30 -0.99
CA GLU A 87 -16.19 -4.31 -1.94
C GLU A 87 -16.22 -5.59 -2.78
N GLN A 88 -15.08 -5.97 -3.36
CA GLN A 88 -15.00 -7.18 -4.19
C GLN A 88 -15.19 -8.44 -3.36
N MET A 89 -14.72 -8.45 -2.12
CA MET A 89 -14.89 -9.58 -1.22
C MET A 89 -16.33 -9.75 -0.72
N GLY A 90 -17.11 -8.66 -0.66
CA GLY A 90 -18.54 -8.66 -0.34
C GLY A 90 -19.47 -9.06 -1.49
N LYS A 91 -19.00 -9.04 -2.74
CA LYS A 91 -19.76 -9.57 -3.90
C LYS A 91 -19.90 -11.09 -3.77
N LYS A 92 -21.13 -11.58 -3.88
CA LYS A 92 -21.48 -13.01 -3.83
C LYS A 92 -20.82 -13.79 -4.97
#